data_AF-B9FUI1-F1
#
_entry.id   AF-B9FUI1-F1
#
_cell.length_a   1.000
_cell.length_b   1.000
_cell.length_c   1.000
_cell.angle_alpha   90.00
_cell.angle_beta   90.00
_cell.angle_gamma   90.00
#
_symmetry.space_group_name_H-M   'P 1'
#
loop_
_entity.id
_entity.type
_entity.pdbx_description
1 polymer ?
#
loop_
_entity_poly.entity_id
_entity_poly.type
_entity_poly.pdbx_seq_one_letter_code
_entity_poly.pdbx_strand_id
1 'polypeptide(L)'
;MPNWEEWFFIDEATSTAKERVDDGDSAIPKEKALPPRMQILSRLRRLELSGCPKLKALPQQLAQINSLKEIELRWASSLKVVENFPLLSEMLLIATCQALEKVSNLPQVRELRVQDCPNLRLVEDLSTLEQLWLYEDMHEVSTLWVPGLQQQCRQHHGEDLEVYNWT
;
A
#
# COMPACT_ATOMS: atom_id res chain seq x y z
N MET A 1 -25.30 0.46 -1.18
CA MET A 1 -23.89 0.30 -0.78
C MET A 1 -23.10 1.44 -1.41
N PRO A 2 -22.17 2.11 -0.70
CA PRO A 2 -21.37 3.19 -1.27
C PRO A 2 -20.61 2.68 -2.52
N ASN A 3 -20.40 3.55 -3.51
CA ASN A 3 -19.85 3.16 -4.82
C ASN A 3 -18.35 2.82 -4.81
N TRP A 4 -17.64 2.96 -3.69
CA TRP A 4 -16.23 2.57 -3.46
C TRP A 4 -15.27 3.01 -4.55
N GLU A 5 -15.61 4.07 -5.29
CA GLU A 5 -14.73 4.63 -6.32
C GLU A 5 -13.52 5.29 -5.70
N GLU A 6 -13.74 5.92 -4.54
CA GLU A 6 -12.73 6.53 -3.72
C GLU A 6 -13.03 6.19 -2.26
N TRP A 7 -12.04 5.62 -1.55
CA TRP A 7 -12.16 5.31 -0.14
C TRP A 7 -11.42 6.36 0.66
N PHE A 8 -12.17 7.18 1.41
CA PHE A 8 -11.61 8.19 2.31
C PHE A 8 -12.16 8.01 3.73
N PHE A 9 -11.33 8.34 4.71
CA PHE A 9 -11.80 8.59 6.07
C PHE A 9 -12.30 10.03 6.13
N ILE A 10 -13.61 10.23 6.32
CA ILE A 10 -14.17 11.58 6.49
C ILE A 10 -13.83 12.09 7.89
N ASP A 11 -13.14 13.22 7.95
CA ASP A 11 -12.99 14.04 9.16
C ASP A 11 -14.30 14.76 9.44
N GLU A 12 -15.04 14.30 10.44
CA GLU A 12 -16.14 15.10 10.99
C GLU A 12 -15.57 16.12 11.99
N ALA A 13 -14.83 17.09 11.47
CA ALA A 13 -14.33 18.25 12.21
C ALA A 13 -14.27 19.53 11.37
N THR A 14 -15.12 19.67 10.35
CA THR A 14 -15.42 20.98 9.76
C THR A 14 -16.89 21.33 10.02
N SER A 15 -17.21 21.60 11.30
CA SER A 15 -18.32 22.48 11.62
C SER A 15 -17.83 23.91 11.41
N THR A 16 -18.47 24.61 10.49
CA THR A 16 -18.30 26.03 10.17
C THR A 16 -18.28 26.93 11.41
N ALA A 17 -17.24 27.75 11.58
CA ALA A 17 -17.35 29.05 12.24
C ALA A 17 -16.25 30.01 11.73
N LYS A 18 -16.68 31.25 11.46
CA LYS A 18 -15.97 32.36 10.82
C LYS A 18 -14.69 32.80 11.53
N GLU A 19 -13.82 33.42 10.72
CA GLU A 19 -12.72 34.32 11.08
C GLU A 19 -12.93 35.11 12.37
N ARG A 20 -11.94 35.06 13.28
CA ARG A 20 -11.41 36.24 13.97
C ARG A 20 -9.90 36.04 14.20
N VAL A 21 -9.15 37.06 13.81
CA VAL A 21 -7.72 37.24 14.05
C VAL A 21 -7.50 37.51 15.54
N ASP A 22 -6.51 36.84 16.16
CA ASP A 22 -5.80 37.37 17.32
C ASP A 22 -4.39 36.74 17.43
N ASP A 23 -3.48 37.53 17.98
CA ASP A 23 -2.03 37.45 17.99
C ASP A 23 -1.40 36.31 18.82
N GLY A 24 -0.16 35.94 18.46
CA GLY A 24 0.86 35.62 19.45
C GLY A 24 1.25 34.14 19.68
N ASP A 25 2.38 33.78 19.07
CA ASP A 25 3.47 32.93 19.59
C ASP A 25 3.32 31.39 19.74
N SER A 26 4.43 30.73 19.42
CA SER A 26 4.78 29.31 19.53
C SER A 26 4.10 28.33 18.57
N ALA A 27 4.71 28.21 17.38
CA ALA A 27 4.49 27.10 16.47
C ALA A 27 5.02 25.79 17.09
N ILE A 28 4.19 25.11 17.86
CA ILE A 28 4.32 23.68 18.13
C ILE A 28 4.12 22.99 16.76
N PRO A 29 5.04 22.14 16.27
CA PRO A 29 4.77 21.36 15.08
C PRO A 29 3.51 20.55 15.37
N LYS A 30 2.44 20.76 14.58
CA LYS A 30 1.30 19.86 14.56
C LYS A 30 1.84 18.51 14.07
N GLU A 31 2.38 17.74 15.00
CA GLU A 31 2.62 16.32 14.87
C GLU A 31 1.35 15.75 14.24
N LYS A 32 1.50 15.07 13.10
CA LYS A 32 0.40 14.51 12.29
C LYS A 32 -0.37 13.50 13.13
N ALA A 33 -1.20 13.98 14.03
CA ALA A 33 -2.05 13.15 14.86
C ALA A 33 -3.05 12.48 13.92
N LEU A 34 -3.07 11.14 13.96
CA LEU A 34 -4.08 10.34 13.30
C LEU A 34 -5.46 10.91 13.66
N PRO A 35 -6.33 11.22 12.68
CA PRO A 35 -7.64 11.77 12.97
C PRO A 35 -8.41 10.86 13.94
N PRO A 36 -9.31 11.40 14.78
CA PRO A 36 -9.92 10.66 15.88
C PRO A 36 -10.56 9.32 15.47
N ARG A 37 -11.13 9.24 14.27
CA ARG A 37 -11.72 8.00 13.74
C ARG A 37 -10.67 6.94 13.33
N MET A 38 -9.46 7.35 12.99
CA MET A 38 -8.36 6.42 12.71
C MET A 38 -7.73 5.84 13.97
N GLN A 39 -7.90 6.49 15.13
CA GLN A 39 -7.51 5.90 16.41
C GLN A 39 -8.28 4.60 16.68
N ILE A 40 -9.49 4.45 16.13
CA ILE A 40 -10.26 3.19 16.18
C ILE A 40 -9.53 2.05 15.44
N LEU A 41 -8.76 2.37 14.40
CA LEU A 41 -7.95 1.42 13.64
C LEU A 41 -6.55 1.25 14.21
N SER A 42 -6.25 1.79 15.40
CA SER A 42 -4.94 1.69 16.05
C SER A 42 -4.47 0.26 16.31
N ARG A 43 -5.36 -0.74 16.25
CA ARG A 43 -5.05 -2.17 16.39
C ARG A 43 -5.24 -2.97 15.09
N LEU A 44 -5.57 -2.32 13.98
CA LEU A 44 -5.80 -3.00 12.70
C LEU A 44 -4.48 -3.56 12.17
N ARG A 45 -4.28 -4.88 12.29
CA ARG A 45 -3.05 -5.56 11.87
C ARG A 45 -3.06 -6.01 10.42
N ARG A 46 -4.19 -6.55 9.97
CA ARG A 46 -4.40 -7.02 8.59
C ARG A 46 -5.58 -6.31 7.98
N LEU A 47 -5.41 -5.83 6.74
CA LEU A 47 -6.49 -5.28 5.93
C LEU A 47 -6.70 -6.19 4.71
N GLU A 48 -7.89 -6.76 4.59
CA GLU A 48 -8.29 -7.54 3.42
C GLU A 48 -9.40 -6.81 2.65
N LEU A 49 -9.17 -6.58 1.36
CA LEU A 49 -10.16 -6.04 0.43
C LEU A 49 -10.34 -7.03 -0.70
N SER A 50 -11.53 -7.63 -0.76
CA SER A 50 -11.89 -8.66 -1.72
C SER A 50 -13.15 -8.26 -2.47
N GLY A 51 -13.14 -8.38 -3.80
CA GLY A 51 -14.32 -8.09 -4.62
C GLY A 51 -14.67 -6.60 -4.67
N CYS A 52 -13.65 -5.74 -4.83
CA CYS A 52 -13.77 -4.28 -4.82
C CYS A 52 -13.55 -3.69 -6.22
N PRO A 53 -14.41 -3.97 -7.23
CA PRO A 53 -14.10 -3.69 -8.63
C PRO A 53 -14.02 -2.21 -8.97
N LYS A 54 -14.58 -1.33 -8.14
CA LYS A 54 -14.58 0.13 -8.32
C LYS A 54 -13.45 0.84 -7.59
N LEU A 55 -12.72 0.16 -6.70
CA LEU A 55 -11.66 0.76 -5.89
C LEU A 55 -10.53 1.24 -6.80
N LYS A 56 -10.31 2.56 -6.89
CA LYS A 56 -9.26 3.15 -7.73
C LYS A 56 -7.93 3.33 -7.02
N ALA A 57 -7.97 3.58 -5.70
CA ALA A 57 -6.80 3.82 -4.86
C ALA A 57 -7.10 3.48 -3.40
N LEU A 58 -6.06 3.17 -2.63
CA LEU A 58 -6.13 3.08 -1.17
C LEU A 58 -5.92 4.47 -0.53
N PRO A 59 -6.62 4.80 0.57
CA PRO A 59 -6.40 6.05 1.28
C PRO A 59 -5.00 6.11 1.88
N GLN A 60 -4.24 7.19 1.61
CA GLN A 60 -2.91 7.43 2.18
C GLN A 60 -2.91 7.46 3.71
N GLN A 61 -4.05 7.73 4.31
CA GLN A 61 -4.27 7.66 5.75
C GLN A 61 -3.90 6.28 6.31
N LEU A 62 -4.18 5.17 5.60
CA LEU A 62 -3.83 3.82 6.06
C LEU A 62 -2.33 3.65 6.30
N ALA A 63 -1.49 4.41 5.58
CA ALA A 63 -0.04 4.42 5.75
C ALA A 63 0.42 4.93 7.14
N GLN A 64 -0.45 5.65 7.85
CA GLN A 64 -0.17 6.18 9.19
C GLN A 64 -0.57 5.20 10.30
N ILE A 65 -1.20 4.07 9.97
CA ILE A 65 -1.64 3.08 10.96
C ILE A 65 -0.44 2.19 11.33
N ASN A 66 0.19 2.47 12.47
CA ASN A 66 1.39 1.77 12.93
C ASN A 66 1.20 0.26 13.14
N SER A 67 -0.01 -0.18 13.48
CA SER A 67 -0.32 -1.58 13.69
C SER A 67 -0.56 -2.35 12.40
N LEU A 68 -0.77 -1.69 11.26
CA LEU A 68 -1.04 -2.35 9.99
C LEU A 68 0.25 -2.95 9.45
N LYS A 69 0.24 -4.26 9.29
CA LYS A 69 1.41 -5.07 8.91
C LYS A 69 1.18 -5.86 7.63
N GLU A 70 -0.08 -6.14 7.33
CA GLU A 70 -0.46 -7.01 6.23
C GLU A 70 -1.60 -6.38 5.41
N ILE A 71 -1.48 -6.40 4.08
CA ILE A 71 -2.52 -5.95 3.15
C ILE A 71 -2.78 -7.06 2.12
N GLU A 72 -4.04 -7.44 1.97
CA GLU A 72 -4.50 -8.36 0.93
C GLU A 72 -5.51 -7.67 0.01
N LEU A 73 -5.22 -7.65 -1.29
CA LEU A 73 -6.05 -7.04 -2.32
C LEU A 73 -6.43 -8.10 -3.34
N ARG A 74 -7.72 -8.44 -3.41
CA ARG A 74 -8.23 -9.46 -4.32
C ARG A 74 -9.39 -8.93 -5.15
N TRP A 75 -9.37 -9.18 -6.45
CA TRP A 75 -10.45 -8.78 -7.37
C TRP A 75 -10.75 -7.26 -7.33
N ALA A 76 -9.71 -6.42 -7.17
CA ALA A 76 -9.82 -4.96 -7.21
C ALA A 76 -9.52 -4.42 -8.61
N SER A 77 -10.41 -4.70 -9.56
CA SER A 77 -10.15 -4.52 -11.00
C SER A 77 -9.94 -3.07 -11.48
N SER A 78 -10.26 -2.05 -10.67
CA SER A 78 -10.00 -0.63 -11.00
C SER A 78 -8.78 -0.05 -10.29
N LEU A 79 -8.12 -0.82 -9.41
CA LEU A 79 -6.99 -0.33 -8.61
C LEU A 79 -5.78 -0.21 -9.50
N LYS A 80 -5.21 0.98 -9.61
CA LYS A 80 -4.08 1.25 -10.51
C LYS A 80 -2.72 1.27 -9.85
N VAL A 81 -2.67 1.73 -8.59
CA VAL A 81 -1.42 1.95 -7.87
C VAL A 81 -1.58 1.51 -6.42
N VAL A 82 -0.56 0.83 -5.89
CA VAL A 82 -0.36 0.61 -4.46
C VAL A 82 0.94 1.28 -4.08
N GLU A 83 0.86 2.40 -3.36
CA GLU A 83 2.06 3.14 -2.98
C GLU A 83 1.97 3.81 -1.61
N ASN A 84 3.13 4.17 -1.07
CA ASN A 84 3.30 4.94 0.15
C ASN A 84 2.82 4.22 1.42
N PHE A 85 3.27 2.99 1.65
CA PHE A 85 3.00 2.24 2.88
C PHE A 85 4.30 1.90 3.62
N PRO A 86 4.98 2.91 4.21
CA PRO A 86 6.31 2.73 4.81
C PRO A 86 6.32 1.86 6.07
N LEU A 87 5.16 1.63 6.70
CA LEU A 87 5.03 0.85 7.93
C LEU A 87 4.55 -0.59 7.68
N LEU A 88 4.21 -0.92 6.44
CA LEU A 88 3.84 -2.26 6.03
C LEU A 88 5.09 -3.13 6.07
N SER A 89 5.20 -3.97 7.09
CA SER A 89 6.45 -4.64 7.42
C SER A 89 6.38 -6.16 7.40
N GLU A 90 5.24 -6.73 7.00
CA GLU A 90 5.09 -8.18 6.88
C GLU A 90 4.76 -8.54 5.43
N MET A 91 3.51 -8.45 5.01
CA MET A 91 3.06 -9.05 3.75
C MET A 91 2.15 -8.13 2.92
N LEU A 92 2.37 -8.13 1.61
CA LEU A 92 1.47 -7.59 0.60
C LEU A 92 1.06 -8.70 -0.37
N LEU A 93 -0.24 -9.01 -0.41
CA LEU A 93 -0.81 -9.92 -1.40
C LEU A 93 -1.70 -9.15 -2.37
N ILE A 94 -1.47 -9.38 -3.65
CA ILE A 94 -2.26 -8.80 -4.74
C ILE A 94 -2.66 -9.92 -5.69
N ALA A 95 -3.98 -10.15 -5.82
CA ALA A 95 -4.52 -11.17 -6.69
C ALA A 95 -5.64 -10.60 -7.59
N THR A 96 -5.60 -10.93 -8.88
CA THR A 96 -6.66 -10.57 -9.86
C THR A 96 -6.95 -9.06 -9.86
N CYS A 97 -5.90 -8.23 -9.82
CA CYS A 97 -5.99 -6.77 -9.89
C CYS A 97 -5.63 -6.29 -11.30
N GLN A 98 -6.60 -6.41 -12.20
CA GLN A 98 -6.40 -6.28 -13.65
C GLN A 98 -5.90 -4.90 -14.12
N ALA A 99 -6.23 -3.82 -13.40
CA ALA A 99 -5.77 -2.47 -13.74
C ALA A 99 -4.50 -2.03 -12.99
N LEU A 100 -3.92 -2.89 -12.13
CA LEU A 100 -2.79 -2.50 -11.31
C LEU A 100 -1.54 -2.37 -12.19
N GLU A 101 -0.97 -1.17 -12.21
CA GLU A 101 0.18 -0.80 -13.04
C GLU A 101 1.46 -0.66 -12.22
N LYS A 102 1.34 -0.20 -10.96
CA LYS A 102 2.49 0.17 -10.12
C LYS A 102 2.33 -0.27 -8.66
N VAL A 103 3.41 -0.79 -8.09
CA VAL A 103 3.59 -1.02 -6.64
C VAL A 103 4.89 -0.33 -6.21
N SER A 104 4.85 0.61 -5.26
CA SER A 104 6.07 1.30 -4.84
C SER A 104 6.06 1.90 -3.43
N ASN A 105 7.23 2.32 -2.95
CA ASN A 105 7.43 2.96 -1.65
C ASN A 105 6.86 2.13 -0.49
N LEU A 106 7.37 0.91 -0.38
CA LEU A 106 7.07 -0.09 0.64
C LEU A 106 8.39 -0.56 1.30
N PRO A 107 9.21 0.34 1.85
CA PRO A 107 10.59 0.05 2.25
C PRO A 107 10.77 -0.96 3.38
N GLN A 108 9.69 -1.39 4.06
CA GLN A 108 9.74 -2.34 5.17
C GLN A 108 9.10 -3.69 4.84
N VAL A 109 8.47 -3.85 3.67
CA VAL A 109 7.74 -5.08 3.32
C VAL A 109 8.74 -6.23 3.20
N ARG A 110 8.37 -7.40 3.74
CA ARG A 110 9.22 -8.61 3.72
C ARG A 110 8.74 -9.61 2.68
N GLU A 111 7.44 -9.65 2.44
CA GLU A 111 6.82 -10.62 1.55
C GLU A 111 5.87 -9.94 0.56
N LEU A 112 6.06 -10.23 -0.73
CA LEU A 112 5.19 -9.80 -1.82
C LEU A 112 4.66 -11.05 -2.53
N ARG A 113 3.34 -11.19 -2.60
CA ARG A 113 2.68 -12.23 -3.39
C ARG A 113 1.84 -11.60 -4.50
N VAL A 114 2.09 -11.98 -5.74
CA VAL A 114 1.36 -11.45 -6.90
C VAL A 114 0.79 -12.58 -7.74
N GLN A 115 -0.50 -12.46 -8.04
CA GLN A 115 -1.26 -13.39 -8.90
C GLN A 115 -2.13 -12.60 -9.87
N ASP A 116 -2.19 -13.02 -11.14
CA ASP A 116 -3.14 -12.51 -12.13
C ASP A 116 -3.22 -10.96 -12.18
N CYS A 117 -2.05 -10.33 -12.32
CA CYS A 117 -1.89 -8.87 -12.44
C CYS A 117 -1.18 -8.51 -13.75
N PRO A 118 -1.83 -8.68 -14.91
CA PRO A 118 -1.18 -8.61 -16.22
C PRO A 118 -0.65 -7.21 -16.60
N ASN A 119 -1.08 -6.16 -15.90
CA ASN A 119 -0.65 -4.79 -16.17
C ASN A 119 0.41 -4.28 -15.18
N LEU A 120 0.86 -5.09 -14.22
CA LEU A 120 1.82 -4.66 -13.20
C LEU A 120 3.23 -4.54 -13.80
N ARG A 121 3.59 -3.35 -14.27
CA ARG A 121 4.83 -3.10 -15.01
C ARG A 121 5.95 -2.53 -14.15
N LEU A 122 5.61 -1.96 -13.00
CA LEU A 122 6.58 -1.27 -12.15
C LEU A 122 6.43 -1.69 -10.69
N VAL A 123 7.52 -2.26 -10.15
CA VAL A 123 7.67 -2.60 -8.74
C VAL A 123 9.02 -2.09 -8.27
N GLU A 124 9.04 -1.09 -7.39
CA GLU A 124 10.25 -0.37 -6.95
C GLU A 124 10.14 0.08 -5.49
N ASP A 125 11.26 0.30 -4.81
CA ASP A 125 11.29 0.79 -3.41
C ASP A 125 10.73 -0.20 -2.37
N LEU A 126 11.06 -1.48 -2.58
CA LEU A 126 10.81 -2.59 -1.65
C LEU A 126 12.16 -3.14 -1.15
N SER A 127 12.98 -2.28 -0.54
CA SER A 127 14.38 -2.60 -0.23
C SER A 127 14.55 -3.81 0.70
N THR A 128 13.66 -4.01 1.67
CA THR A 128 13.73 -5.10 2.66
C THR A 128 13.00 -6.37 2.22
N LEU A 129 12.61 -6.47 0.95
CA LEU A 129 11.86 -7.62 0.46
C LEU A 129 12.74 -8.87 0.54
N GLU A 130 12.28 -9.86 1.30
CA GLU A 130 12.97 -11.14 1.51
C GLU A 130 12.39 -12.20 0.57
N GLN A 131 11.06 -12.20 0.38
CA GLN A 131 10.35 -13.22 -0.38
C GLN A 131 9.44 -12.61 -1.44
N LEU A 132 9.61 -13.05 -2.68
CA LEU A 132 8.71 -12.76 -3.79
C LEU A 132 8.05 -14.03 -4.29
N TRP A 133 6.72 -14.09 -4.21
CA TRP A 133 5.92 -15.20 -4.71
C TRP A 133 5.15 -14.78 -5.95
N LEU A 134 5.39 -15.47 -7.06
CA LEU A 134 4.73 -15.26 -8.34
C LEU A 134 3.96 -16.51 -8.73
N TYR A 135 2.70 -16.35 -9.12
CA TYR A 135 1.93 -17.42 -9.73
C TYR A 135 2.32 -17.61 -11.19
N GLU A 136 2.01 -18.77 -11.77
CA GLU A 136 2.35 -19.10 -13.17
C GLU A 136 1.84 -18.05 -14.18
N ASP A 137 0.74 -17.38 -13.87
CA ASP A 137 0.15 -16.32 -14.69
C ASP A 137 0.96 -15.01 -14.72
N MET A 138 1.96 -14.84 -13.85
CA MET A 138 2.80 -13.65 -13.77
C MET A 138 4.11 -13.75 -14.57
N HIS A 139 4.41 -14.88 -15.21
CA HIS A 139 5.72 -15.13 -15.84
C HIS A 139 6.14 -14.06 -16.85
N GLU A 140 5.28 -13.67 -17.78
CA GLU A 140 5.65 -12.68 -18.81
C GLU A 140 5.88 -11.28 -18.22
N VAL A 141 4.97 -10.84 -17.36
CA VAL A 141 4.94 -9.47 -16.83
C VAL A 141 6.01 -9.25 -15.77
N SER A 142 6.28 -10.27 -14.95
CA SER A 142 7.33 -10.22 -13.93
C SER A 142 8.73 -10.00 -14.52
N THR A 143 8.98 -10.43 -15.76
CA THR A 143 10.28 -10.18 -16.45
C THR A 143 10.61 -8.69 -16.59
N LEU A 144 9.60 -7.81 -16.56
CA LEU A 144 9.76 -6.36 -16.74
C LEU A 144 10.35 -5.67 -15.51
N TRP A 145 10.07 -6.18 -14.30
CA TRP A 145 10.40 -5.50 -13.06
C TRP A 145 11.19 -6.35 -12.07
N VAL A 146 11.08 -7.68 -12.09
CA VAL A 146 11.82 -8.57 -11.18
C VAL A 146 13.33 -8.34 -11.23
N PRO A 147 13.99 -8.22 -12.40
CA PRO A 147 15.43 -7.98 -12.44
C PRO A 147 15.83 -6.64 -11.80
N GLY A 148 15.03 -5.60 -12.01
CA GLY A 148 15.24 -4.28 -11.41
C GLY A 148 15.08 -4.33 -9.89
N LEU A 149 14.05 -5.04 -9.41
CA LEU A 149 13.77 -5.23 -8.00
C LEU A 149 14.88 -6.04 -7.31
N GLN A 150 15.33 -7.15 -7.91
CA GLN A 150 16.46 -7.95 -7.41
C GLN A 150 17.73 -7.12 -7.29
N GLN A 151 18.02 -6.30 -8.31
CA GLN A 151 19.17 -5.40 -8.30
C GLN A 151 19.08 -4.36 -7.17
N GLN A 152 17.88 -3.84 -6.88
CA GLN A 152 17.64 -2.91 -5.77
C GLN A 152 17.83 -3.57 -4.40
N CYS A 153 17.26 -4.76 -4.18
CA CYS A 153 17.44 -5.54 -2.95
C CYS A 153 18.92 -5.85 -2.69
N ARG A 154 19.66 -6.26 -3.74
CA ARG A 154 21.10 -6.55 -3.66
C ARG A 154 21.92 -5.33 -3.25
N GLN A 155 21.60 -4.14 -3.76
CA GLN A 155 22.30 -2.90 -3.40
C GLN A 155 22.07 -2.47 -1.95
N HIS A 156 20.90 -2.76 -1.39
CA HIS A 156 20.54 -2.33 -0.04
C HIS A 156 20.93 -3.34 1.07
N HIS A 157 20.78 -4.64 0.81
CA HIS A 157 20.95 -5.68 1.84
C HIS A 157 22.08 -6.67 1.56
N GLY A 158 22.64 -6.70 0.35
CA GLY A 158 23.70 -7.64 -0.04
C GLY A 158 23.25 -9.10 -0.19
N GLU A 159 21.99 -9.40 0.11
CA GLU A 159 21.34 -10.70 -0.09
C GLU A 159 20.50 -10.70 -1.38
N ASP A 160 20.38 -11.87 -2.00
CA ASP A 160 19.57 -12.05 -3.20
C ASP A 160 18.11 -12.30 -2.81
N LEU A 161 17.20 -11.55 -3.43
CA LEU A 161 15.75 -11.74 -3.27
C LEU A 161 15.35 -13.15 -3.76
N GLU A 162 14.74 -13.91 -2.87
CA GLU A 162 14.23 -15.25 -3.17
C GLU A 162 12.93 -15.14 -3.97
N VAL A 163 12.94 -15.66 -5.20
CA VAL A 163 11.77 -15.68 -6.09
C VAL A 163 11.21 -17.10 -6.15
N TYR A 164 9.97 -17.25 -5.70
CA TYR A 164 9.25 -18.51 -5.64
C TYR A 164 8.13 -18.55 -6.67
N ASN A 165 8.03 -19.65 -7.40
CA ASN A 165 6.86 -19.95 -8.22
C ASN A 165 5.82 -20.66 -7.36
N TRP A 166 4.62 -20.09 -7.27
CA TRP A 166 3.50 -20.69 -6.54
C TRP A 166 2.61 -21.49 -7.52
N THR A 167 2.43 -22.79 -7.25
CA THR A 167 1.58 -23.73 -8.00
C THR A 167 0.12 -23.67 -7.57
#